data_AF-A0A933TDR2-F1
#
_entry.id   AF-A0A933TDR2-F1
#
_cell.length_a   1.000
_cell.length_b   1.000
_cell.length_c   1.000
_cell.angle_alpha   90.00
_cell.angle_beta   90.00
_cell.angle_gamma   90.00
#
_symmetry.space_group_name_H-M   'P 1'
#
loop_
_entity.id
_entity.type
_entity.pdbx_description
1 polymer ?
#
loop_
_entity_poly.entity_id
_entity_poly.type
_entity_poly.pdbx_seq_one_letter_code
_entity_poly.pdbx_strand_id
1 'polypeptide(L)'
;MKKLIYAVLLVVGIMFVQAPQGIAAEQPAPKEKAGKRMEKKGEMREHRGEMMEKKGERREKRGEMMEKKGEMMQEKAEKMREAGHEKAAEKMEKKGEIMERRGERMQKQGDMMEKKGERMQRQGDRMQKKGDRMQKK
;
A
#
# COMPACT_ATOMS: atom_id res chain seq x y z
N MET A 1 80.01 -9.85 1.29
CA MET A 1 79.31 -8.54 1.37
C MET A 1 78.20 -8.38 0.34
N LYS A 2 78.45 -8.46 -0.98
CA LYS A 2 77.41 -8.24 -2.02
C LYS A 2 76.26 -9.27 -2.02
N LYS A 3 76.54 -10.55 -1.73
CA LYS A 3 75.53 -11.63 -1.68
C LYS A 3 74.54 -11.49 -0.49
N LEU A 4 74.97 -10.87 0.62
CA LEU A 4 74.10 -10.61 1.77
C LEU A 4 73.13 -9.46 1.50
N ILE A 5 73.57 -8.44 0.75
CA ILE A 5 72.73 -7.29 0.39
C ILE A 5 71.59 -7.70 -0.54
N TYR A 6 71.85 -8.59 -1.51
CA TYR A 6 70.81 -9.15 -2.37
C TYR A 6 69.81 -10.04 -1.62
N ALA A 7 70.27 -10.80 -0.61
CA ALA A 7 69.38 -11.61 0.22
C ALA A 7 68.44 -10.75 1.08
N VAL A 8 68.94 -9.64 1.64
CA VAL A 8 68.11 -8.68 2.40
C VAL A 8 67.14 -7.93 1.48
N LEU A 9 67.57 -7.54 0.27
CA LEU A 9 66.68 -6.91 -0.71
C LEU A 9 65.59 -7.88 -1.24
N LEU A 10 65.88 -9.17 -1.40
CA LEU A 10 64.90 -10.17 -1.80
C LEU A 10 63.85 -10.44 -0.71
N VAL A 11 64.26 -10.44 0.57
CA VAL A 11 63.33 -10.65 1.69
C VAL A 11 62.45 -9.42 1.93
N VAL A 12 62.98 -8.20 1.73
CA VAL A 12 62.19 -6.96 1.80
C VAL A 12 61.24 -6.81 0.60
N GLY A 13 61.63 -7.29 -0.59
CA GLY A 13 60.80 -7.26 -1.79
C GLY A 13 59.56 -8.16 -1.76
N ILE A 14 59.59 -9.24 -0.96
CA ILE A 14 58.46 -10.18 -0.84
C ILE A 14 57.42 -9.70 0.20
N MET A 15 57.78 -8.77 1.09
CA MET A 15 56.88 -8.25 2.13
C MET A 15 55.83 -7.23 1.62
N PHE A 16 55.85 -6.86 0.33
CA PHE A 16 54.95 -5.83 -0.22
C PHE A 16 53.74 -6.36 -1.03
N VAL A 17 53.49 -7.67 -1.05
CA VAL A 17 52.49 -8.28 -1.98
C VAL A 17 51.24 -8.85 -1.30
N GLN A 18 51.02 -8.61 -0.01
CA GLN A 18 49.77 -9.05 0.63
C GLN A 18 49.11 -7.93 1.41
N ALA A 19 48.59 -6.93 0.68
CA ALA A 19 47.36 -6.30 1.12
C ALA A 19 46.27 -7.37 1.06
N PRO A 20 45.59 -7.72 2.17
CA PRO A 20 44.35 -8.47 2.05
C PRO A 20 43.45 -7.59 1.21
N GLN A 21 43.09 -8.07 0.02
CA GLN A 21 41.98 -7.55 -0.75
C GLN A 21 40.76 -7.79 0.12
N GLY A 22 40.54 -6.86 1.07
CA GLY A 22 39.34 -6.76 1.85
C GLY A 22 38.23 -6.78 0.83
N ILE A 23 37.40 -7.82 0.94
CA ILE A 23 36.19 -8.09 0.18
C ILE A 23 35.69 -6.74 -0.32
N ALA A 24 35.99 -6.43 -1.57
CA ALA A 24 35.38 -5.31 -2.23
C ALA A 24 33.92 -5.74 -2.29
N ALA A 25 33.16 -5.34 -1.27
CA ALA A 25 31.72 -5.49 -1.24
C ALA A 25 31.30 -4.83 -2.54
N GLU A 26 31.01 -5.66 -3.54
CA GLU A 26 30.77 -5.27 -4.91
C GLU A 26 29.60 -4.30 -4.82
N GLN A 27 29.92 -3.01 -4.82
CA GLN A 27 28.92 -1.98 -4.60
C GLN A 27 27.97 -2.14 -5.78
N PRO A 28 26.70 -2.53 -5.56
CA PRO A 28 25.83 -2.90 -6.66
C PRO A 28 25.83 -1.75 -7.65
N ALA A 29 25.99 -2.08 -8.93
CA ALA A 29 26.16 -1.08 -9.98
C ALA A 29 25.04 -0.03 -9.84
N PRO A 30 25.26 1.26 -10.15
CA PRO A 30 24.26 2.31 -9.95
C PRO A 30 22.86 1.96 -10.49
N LYS A 31 22.79 1.17 -11.57
CA LYS A 31 21.56 0.60 -12.14
C LYS A 31 20.88 -0.45 -11.26
N GLU A 32 21.63 -1.32 -10.62
CA GLU A 32 21.12 -2.35 -9.71
C GLU A 32 20.54 -1.70 -8.45
N LYS A 33 21.23 -0.69 -7.88
CA LYS A 33 20.70 0.14 -6.79
C LYS A 33 19.42 0.88 -7.21
N ALA A 34 19.38 1.42 -8.42
CA ALA A 34 18.18 2.09 -8.94
C ALA A 34 17.02 1.11 -9.16
N GLY A 35 17.29 -0.10 -9.66
CA GLY A 35 16.32 -1.18 -9.83
C GLY A 35 15.69 -1.61 -8.50
N LYS A 36 16.52 -1.96 -7.51
CA LYS A 36 16.08 -2.33 -6.15
C LYS A 36 15.26 -1.23 -5.48
N ARG A 37 15.65 0.05 -5.65
CA ARG A 37 14.86 1.19 -5.17
C ARG A 37 13.49 1.28 -5.86
N MET A 38 13.41 0.93 -7.13
CA MET A 38 12.17 0.97 -7.91
C MET A 38 11.23 -0.19 -7.52
N GLU A 39 11.75 -1.40 -7.32
CA GLU A 39 11.00 -2.54 -6.78
C GLU A 39 10.42 -2.22 -5.40
N LYS A 40 11.25 -1.75 -4.47
CA LYS A 40 10.77 -1.35 -3.13
C LYS A 40 9.68 -0.28 -3.19
N LYS A 41 9.78 0.66 -4.14
CA LYS A 41 8.73 1.66 -4.36
C LYS A 41 7.45 1.04 -4.94
N GLY A 42 7.59 0.03 -5.78
CA GLY A 42 6.49 -0.77 -6.31
C GLY A 42 5.74 -1.51 -5.20
N GLU A 43 6.45 -2.29 -4.38
CA GLU A 43 5.91 -3.01 -3.22
C GLU A 43 5.18 -2.06 -2.25
N MET A 44 5.79 -0.91 -1.93
CA MET A 44 5.15 0.08 -1.06
C MET A 44 3.86 0.62 -1.67
N ARG A 45 3.78 0.69 -3.00
CA ARG A 45 2.59 1.16 -3.71
C ARG A 45 1.50 0.10 -3.77
N GLU A 46 1.85 -1.16 -3.98
CA GLU A 46 0.94 -2.31 -3.86
C GLU A 46 0.32 -2.38 -2.47
N HIS A 47 1.16 -2.36 -1.42
CA HIS A 47 0.68 -2.37 -0.04
C HIS A 47 -0.25 -1.19 0.26
N ARG A 48 0.05 -0.01 -0.29
CA ARG A 48 -0.86 1.16 -0.17
C ARG A 48 -2.17 0.95 -0.94
N GLY A 49 -2.13 0.22 -2.05
CA GLY A 49 -3.28 -0.23 -2.82
C GLY A 49 -4.21 -1.10 -1.98
N GLU A 50 -3.68 -2.20 -1.44
CA GLU A 50 -4.42 -3.12 -0.56
C GLU A 50 -5.05 -2.43 0.66
N MET A 51 -4.29 -1.53 1.30
CA MET A 51 -4.81 -0.75 2.43
C MET A 51 -5.98 0.17 2.04
N MET A 52 -6.01 0.65 0.80
CA MET A 52 -7.11 1.44 0.28
C MET A 52 -8.33 0.61 -0.07
N GLU A 53 -8.15 -0.59 -0.64
CA GLU A 53 -9.23 -1.57 -0.85
C GLU A 53 -9.88 -1.95 0.47
N LYS A 54 -9.10 -2.37 1.47
CA LYS A 54 -9.61 -2.69 2.82
C LYS A 54 -10.38 -1.52 3.46
N LYS A 55 -9.95 -0.28 3.18
CA LYS A 55 -10.65 0.92 3.65
C LYS A 55 -11.95 1.17 2.86
N GLY A 56 -11.95 0.85 1.57
CA GLY A 56 -13.13 0.84 0.70
C GLY A 56 -14.20 -0.11 1.24
N GLU A 57 -13.86 -1.39 1.38
CA GLU A 57 -14.76 -2.43 1.91
C GLU A 57 -15.36 -2.06 3.28
N ARG A 58 -14.53 -1.54 4.20
CA ARG A 58 -15.01 -1.08 5.52
C ARG A 58 -16.02 0.05 5.39
N ARG A 59 -15.87 0.91 4.38
CA ARG A 59 -16.78 2.03 4.15
C ARG A 59 -18.08 1.57 3.50
N GLU A 60 -18.03 0.63 2.56
CA GLU A 60 -19.22 -0.04 2.02
C GLU A 60 -20.04 -0.72 3.11
N LYS A 61 -19.42 -1.56 3.95
CA LYS A 61 -20.09 -2.20 5.10
C LYS A 61 -20.74 -1.18 6.03
N ARG A 62 -20.09 -0.03 6.25
CA ARG A 62 -20.68 1.06 7.05
C ARG A 62 -21.85 1.72 6.34
N GLY A 63 -21.81 1.79 5.01
CA GLY A 63 -22.90 2.25 4.17
C GLY A 63 -24.13 1.34 4.29
N GLU A 64 -23.96 0.03 4.09
CA GLU A 64 -25.02 -0.97 4.26
C GLU A 64 -25.66 -0.92 5.66
N MET A 65 -24.85 -0.76 6.71
CA MET A 65 -25.35 -0.62 8.07
C MET A 65 -26.20 0.64 8.28
N MET A 66 -25.91 1.73 7.56
CA MET A 66 -26.73 2.95 7.63
C MET A 66 -28.03 2.80 6.84
N GLU A 67 -27.99 2.10 5.71
CA GLU A 67 -29.16 1.77 4.91
C GLU A 67 -30.15 0.92 5.71
N LYS A 68 -29.70 -0.19 6.29
CA LYS A 68 -30.50 -1.02 7.20
C LYS A 68 -31.08 -0.23 8.39
N LYS A 69 -30.33 0.75 8.89
CA LYS A 69 -30.81 1.61 9.97
C LYS A 69 -31.88 2.60 9.48
N GLY A 70 -31.82 3.02 8.22
CA GLY A 70 -32.87 3.80 7.57
C GLY A 70 -34.15 3.00 7.45
N GLU A 71 -34.07 1.78 6.93
CA GLU A 71 -35.19 0.86 6.77
C GLU A 71 -35.89 0.58 8.12
N MET A 72 -35.10 0.28 9.17
CA MET A 72 -35.64 0.11 10.53
C MET A 72 -36.33 1.37 11.08
N MET A 73 -35.91 2.56 10.66
CA MET A 73 -36.60 3.80 11.05
C MET A 73 -37.91 3.96 10.30
N GLN A 74 -37.98 3.58 9.02
CA GLN A 74 -39.21 3.58 8.25
C GLN A 74 -40.24 2.60 8.85
N GLU A 75 -39.84 1.37 9.17
CA GLU A 75 -40.73 0.39 9.83
C GLU A 75 -41.26 0.90 11.18
N LYS A 76 -40.41 1.59 11.96
CA LYS A 76 -40.85 2.22 13.22
C LYS A 76 -41.76 3.42 12.99
N ALA A 77 -41.56 4.16 11.91
CA ALA A 77 -42.45 5.25 11.52
C ALA A 77 -43.85 4.71 11.18
N GLU A 78 -43.94 3.60 10.45
CA GLU A 78 -45.21 2.92 10.15
C GLU A 78 -45.95 2.53 11.42
N LYS A 79 -45.28 1.85 12.36
CA LYS A 79 -45.87 1.48 13.66
C LYS A 79 -46.35 2.70 14.47
N MET A 80 -45.62 3.82 14.42
CA MET A 80 -46.07 5.06 15.05
C MET A 80 -47.28 5.68 14.35
N ARG A 81 -47.38 5.56 13.03
CA ARG A 81 -48.54 6.03 12.26
C ARG A 81 -49.78 5.21 12.64
N GLU A 82 -49.65 3.90 12.76
CA GLU A 82 -50.72 3.00 13.26
C GLU A 82 -51.16 3.36 14.69
N ALA A 83 -50.22 3.77 15.55
CA ALA A 83 -50.51 4.25 16.91
C ALA A 83 -51.11 5.67 16.97
N GLY A 84 -51.37 6.32 15.83
CA GLY A 84 -51.97 7.66 15.76
C GLY A 84 -50.98 8.83 15.91
N HIS A 85 -49.67 8.58 15.84
CA HIS A 85 -48.63 9.59 15.99
C HIS A 85 -48.07 10.08 14.64
N GLU A 86 -48.92 10.60 13.75
CA GLU A 86 -48.54 10.98 12.37
C GLU A 86 -47.32 11.92 12.26
N LYS A 87 -47.29 13.01 13.04
CA LYS A 87 -46.17 13.98 12.99
C LYS A 87 -44.85 13.38 13.46
N ALA A 88 -44.90 12.41 14.39
CA ALA A 88 -43.71 11.73 14.87
C ALA A 88 -43.23 10.68 13.86
N ALA A 89 -44.18 9.96 13.23
CA ALA A 89 -43.93 9.03 12.14
C ALA A 89 -43.24 9.74 10.95
N GLU A 90 -43.80 10.84 10.44
CA GLU A 90 -43.23 11.58 9.31
C GLU A 90 -41.80 12.08 9.59
N LYS A 91 -41.54 12.55 10.83
CA LYS A 91 -40.17 12.94 11.24
C LYS A 91 -39.21 11.75 11.28
N MET A 92 -39.68 10.57 11.64
CA MET A 92 -38.87 9.36 11.70
C MET A 92 -38.60 8.80 10.30
N GLU A 93 -39.61 8.80 9.43
CA GLU A 93 -39.52 8.43 8.01
C GLU A 93 -38.46 9.29 7.29
N LYS A 94 -38.53 10.62 7.43
CA LYS A 94 -37.49 11.54 6.90
C LYS A 94 -36.09 11.24 7.42
N LYS A 95 -35.96 10.86 8.70
CA LYS A 95 -34.66 10.46 9.25
C LYS A 95 -34.17 9.14 8.65
N GLY A 96 -35.08 8.20 8.39
CA GLY A 96 -34.81 6.95 7.70
C GLY A 96 -34.22 7.18 6.31
N GLU A 97 -34.91 7.97 5.48
CA GLU A 97 -34.45 8.34 4.14
C GLU A 97 -33.07 9.02 4.15
N ILE A 98 -32.82 9.92 5.11
CA ILE A 98 -31.51 10.58 5.25
C ILE A 98 -30.41 9.55 5.55
N MET A 99 -30.72 8.52 6.36
CA MET A 99 -29.78 7.46 6.71
C MET A 99 -29.50 6.55 5.52
N GLU A 100 -30.51 6.14 4.75
CA GLU A 100 -30.37 5.41 3.48
C GLU A 100 -29.49 6.18 2.48
N ARG A 101 -29.82 7.44 2.19
CA ARG A 101 -29.02 8.29 1.28
C ARG A 101 -27.60 8.48 1.77
N ARG A 102 -27.36 8.42 3.08
CA ARG A 102 -26.00 8.48 3.65
C ARG A 102 -25.28 7.13 3.51
N GLY A 103 -26.02 6.02 3.64
CA GLY A 103 -25.56 4.66 3.38
C GLY A 103 -25.04 4.51 1.95
N GLU A 104 -25.89 4.81 0.97
CA GLU A 104 -25.53 4.76 -0.46
C GLU A 104 -24.30 5.60 -0.80
N ARG A 105 -24.21 6.81 -0.25
CA ARG A 105 -23.06 7.70 -0.47
C ARG A 105 -21.77 7.10 0.08
N MET A 106 -21.84 6.37 1.19
CA MET A 106 -20.67 5.70 1.74
C MET A 106 -20.28 4.46 0.94
N GLN A 107 -21.24 3.66 0.45
CA GLN A 107 -20.98 2.56 -0.48
C GLN A 107 -20.25 3.08 -1.73
N LYS A 108 -20.80 4.08 -2.42
CA LYS A 108 -20.15 4.71 -3.59
C LYS A 108 -18.73 5.21 -3.30
N GLN A 109 -18.48 5.72 -2.09
CA GLN A 109 -17.14 6.15 -1.65
C GLN A 109 -16.21 4.99 -1.30
N GLY A 110 -16.75 3.85 -0.88
CA GLY A 110 -16.03 2.59 -0.72
C GLY A 110 -15.55 2.09 -2.08
N ASP A 111 -16.46 1.94 -3.05
CA ASP A 111 -16.14 1.45 -4.40
C ASP A 111 -15.05 2.31 -5.07
N MET A 112 -15.13 3.63 -4.89
CA MET A 112 -14.11 4.55 -5.41
C MET A 112 -12.75 4.34 -4.76
N MET A 113 -12.70 4.00 -3.46
CA MET A 113 -11.45 3.70 -2.77
C MET A 113 -10.89 2.35 -3.21
N GLU A 114 -11.72 1.34 -3.38
CA GLU A 114 -11.34 0.03 -3.91
C GLU A 114 -10.72 0.17 -5.31
N LYS A 115 -11.43 0.79 -6.26
CA LYS A 115 -10.91 1.07 -7.61
C LYS A 115 -9.60 1.86 -7.60
N LYS A 116 -9.42 2.77 -6.62
CA LYS A 116 -8.18 3.52 -6.48
C LYS A 116 -7.05 2.67 -5.88
N GLY A 117 -7.38 1.74 -4.99
CA GLY A 117 -6.45 0.72 -4.49
C GLY A 117 -5.94 -0.16 -5.63
N GLU A 118 -6.84 -0.71 -6.45
CA GLU A 118 -6.46 -1.57 -7.58
C GLU A 118 -5.54 -0.86 -8.56
N ARG A 119 -5.84 0.41 -8.87
CA ARG A 119 -4.98 1.23 -9.73
C ARG A 119 -3.58 1.42 -9.14
N MET A 120 -3.46 1.55 -7.82
CA MET A 120 -2.16 1.67 -7.17
C MET A 120 -1.40 0.34 -7.19
N GLN A 121 -2.06 -0.79 -6.98
CA GLN A 121 -1.46 -2.11 -7.14
C GLN A 121 -0.90 -2.30 -8.55
N ARG A 122 -1.71 -2.09 -9.59
CA ARG A 122 -1.26 -2.18 -10.99
C ARG A 122 -0.10 -1.25 -11.32
N GLN A 123 0.01 -0.11 -10.64
CA GLN A 123 1.15 0.79 -10.80
C GLN A 123 2.38 0.35 -10.02
N GLY A 124 2.21 -0.33 -8.89
CA GLY A 124 3.25 -1.03 -8.15
C GLY A 124 3.88 -2.12 -9.00
N ASP A 125 3.06 -3.00 -9.58
CA ASP A 125 3.52 -4.10 -10.43
C ASP A 125 4.36 -3.60 -11.61
N ARG A 126 3.92 -2.48 -12.22
CA ARG A 126 4.66 -1.84 -13.33
C ARG A 126 6.02 -1.30 -12.88
N MET A 127 6.10 -0.78 -11.65
CA MET A 127 7.36 -0.29 -11.08
C MET A 127 8.29 -1.45 -10.77
N GLN A 128 7.81 -2.55 -10.16
CA GLN A 128 8.59 -3.76 -9.96
C GLN A 128 9.14 -4.30 -11.28
N LYS A 129 8.28 -4.52 -12.29
CA LYS A 129 8.70 -4.98 -13.63
C LYS A 129 9.70 -4.04 -14.32
N LYS A 130 9.71 -2.75 -13.97
CA LYS A 130 10.67 -1.78 -14.51
C LYS A 130 11.99 -1.84 -13.72
N GLY A 131 11.93 -2.06 -12.42
CA GLY A 131 13.09 -2.36 -11.56
C GLY A 131 13.82 -3.60 -12.07
N ASP A 132 13.11 -4.71 -12.24
CA ASP A 132 13.67 -5.99 -12.70
C ASP A 132 14.40 -5.84 -14.04
N ARG A 133 13.78 -5.12 -14.99
CA ARG A 133 14.35 -4.86 -16.32
C ARG A 133 15.59 -3.97 -16.28
N MET A 134 15.72 -3.12 -15.27
CA MET A 134 16.88 -2.25 -15.08
C MET A 134 18.06 -2.99 -14.46
N GLN A 135 17.78 -4.01 -13.63
CA GLN A 135 18.83 -4.88 -13.07
C GLN A 135 19.35 -5.89 -14.10
N LYS A 136 18.48 -6.36 -15.01
CA LYS A 136 18.84 -7.30 -16.08
C LYS A 136 19.58 -6.65 -17.28
N LYS A 137 19.90 -5.35 -17.24
CA LYS A 137 20.50 -4.56 -18.34
C LYS A 137 21.73 -3.76 -17.90
#